data_AF-A0A1H3AEC7-F1
#
_entry.id   AF-A0A1H3AEC7-F1
#
_cell.length_a   1.000
_cell.length_b   1.000
_cell.length_c   1.000
_cell.angle_alpha   90.00
_cell.angle_beta   90.00
_cell.angle_gamma   90.00
#
_symmetry.space_group_name_H-M   'P 1'
#
loop_
_entity.id
_entity.type
_entity.pdbx_description
1 polymer ?
#
loop_
_entity_poly.entity_id
_entity_poly.type
_entity_poly.pdbx_seq_one_letter_code
_entity_poly.pdbx_strand_id
1 'polypeptide(L)'
;MNFTLLHTYVLIILLSIFLVLNKTNKRNIFISILINIILLLSTLLHTVLNSGGLERISWGSYLPFLALSLLYPISFLKIEYNFAVLRKLFLLINLLNIIVGILIVYQSFFVKLFFINHFSMGYPELVSNMLAFDKPVNVFGSHAIASNFFFLLFYMSYQTFIHTKSKFSLSLALADLYLIANLKSVSSYILLLIGVILIFVHLVREYRFFKVVGLPIAAIFSAVYVYNPSSAIRSVFNSKNNGFLGRYSNDGVFADTISYITHNLLPVGLWYSEDFFVTDSGYIVYFLKGSIFMVAAIYIGLFFLMRHNISNRRIANSLFVIFCMFEVGYPMLTFHRMLCILPFVMIYLNNLEKVEVTEKQPVKISSAKKLLSQHGS
;
A
#
# COMPACT_ATOMS: atom_id res chain seq x y z
N MET A 1 13.61 23.81 5.83
CA MET A 1 13.83 22.53 5.11
C MET A 1 12.52 21.75 5.14
N ASN A 2 11.98 21.33 4.00
CA ASN A 2 10.73 20.54 3.97
C ASN A 2 10.93 19.25 4.77
N PHE A 3 10.18 19.06 5.87
CA PHE A 3 10.25 17.87 6.74
C PHE A 3 10.18 16.55 5.95
N THR A 4 9.43 16.52 4.85
CA THR A 4 9.34 15.37 3.93
C THR A 4 10.69 14.99 3.32
N LEU A 5 11.52 15.97 2.94
CA LEU A 5 12.86 15.70 2.40
C LEU A 5 13.75 15.09 3.48
N LEU A 6 13.74 15.66 4.69
CA LEU A 6 14.47 15.11 5.84
C LEU A 6 14.12 13.64 6.09
N HIS A 7 12.82 13.32 6.17
CA HIS A 7 12.38 11.93 6.36
C HIS A 7 12.85 11.00 5.25
N THR A 8 12.85 11.48 4.00
CA THR A 8 13.30 10.69 2.85
C THR A 8 14.81 10.46 2.89
N TYR A 9 15.61 11.46 3.28
CA TYR A 9 17.06 11.28 3.48
C TYR A 9 17.37 10.30 4.60
N VAL A 10 16.69 10.41 5.75
CA VAL A 10 16.83 9.45 6.86
C VAL A 10 16.50 8.04 6.39
N LEU A 11 15.40 7.87 5.63
CA LEU A 11 15.03 6.58 5.05
C LEU A 11 16.12 6.03 4.12
N ILE A 12 16.66 6.85 3.22
CA ILE A 12 17.74 6.44 2.30
C ILE A 12 18.96 5.99 3.10
N ILE A 13 19.37 6.72 4.13
CA ILE A 13 20.50 6.37 5.00
C ILE A 13 20.24 5.02 5.67
N LEU A 14 19.06 4.84 6.27
CA LEU A 14 18.69 3.58 6.92
C LEU A 14 18.68 2.39 5.95
N LEU A 15 18.10 2.56 4.76
CA LEU A 15 18.08 1.51 3.73
C LEU A 15 19.48 1.19 3.23
N SER A 16 20.36 2.20 3.10
CA SER A 16 21.75 2.03 2.69
C SER A 16 22.55 1.25 3.73
N ILE A 17 22.40 1.58 5.01
CA ILE A 17 22.98 0.82 6.13
C ILE A 17 22.46 -0.62 6.09
N PHE A 18 21.16 -0.81 5.95
CA PHE A 18 20.55 -2.13 5.95
C PHE A 18 21.00 -3.00 4.77
N LEU A 19 21.23 -2.38 3.60
CA LEU A 19 21.79 -3.02 2.41
C LEU A 19 23.21 -3.57 2.69
N VAL A 20 24.06 -2.77 3.35
CA VAL A 20 25.44 -3.16 3.68
C VAL A 20 25.45 -4.30 4.72
N LEU A 21 24.54 -4.26 5.68
CA LEU A 21 24.50 -5.23 6.78
C LEU A 21 23.85 -6.56 6.42
N ASN A 22 23.01 -6.64 5.37
CA ASN A 22 22.24 -7.83 5.06
C ASN A 22 22.69 -8.55 3.79
N LYS A 23 22.33 -9.84 3.71
CA LYS A 23 22.46 -10.60 2.46
C LYS A 23 21.50 -10.01 1.43
N THR A 24 22.06 -9.58 0.32
CA THR A 24 21.34 -8.95 -0.78
C THR A 24 21.05 -9.95 -1.90
N ASN A 25 19.95 -9.73 -2.61
CA ASN A 25 19.62 -10.51 -3.79
C ASN A 25 20.21 -9.84 -5.04
N LYS A 26 21.19 -10.50 -5.70
CA LYS A 26 21.87 -9.99 -6.90
C LYS A 26 20.91 -9.56 -8.02
N ARG A 27 19.82 -10.29 -8.22
CA ARG A 27 18.79 -9.95 -9.24
C ARG A 27 18.09 -8.63 -8.90
N ASN A 28 17.77 -8.42 -7.64
CA ASN A 28 17.10 -7.21 -7.19
C ASN A 28 18.06 -6.02 -7.20
N ILE A 29 19.35 -6.21 -6.95
CA ILE A 29 20.38 -5.17 -7.13
C ILE A 29 20.38 -4.69 -8.58
N PHE A 30 20.37 -5.61 -9.55
CA PHE A 30 20.32 -5.24 -10.97
C PHE A 30 19.09 -4.38 -11.30
N ILE A 31 17.90 -4.77 -10.82
CA ILE A 31 16.67 -3.97 -11.01
C ILE A 31 16.80 -2.59 -10.37
N SER A 32 17.44 -2.51 -9.20
CA SER A 32 17.66 -1.25 -8.48
C SER A 32 18.56 -0.30 -9.25
N ILE A 33 19.67 -0.81 -9.79
CA ILE A 33 20.57 -0.07 -10.66
C ILE A 33 19.83 0.37 -11.93
N LEU A 34 19.04 -0.53 -12.53
CA LEU A 34 18.28 -0.28 -13.75
C LEU A 34 17.29 0.89 -13.59
N ILE A 35 16.56 0.96 -12.47
CA ILE A 35 15.64 2.09 -12.19
C ILE A 35 16.38 3.43 -12.23
N ASN A 36 17.52 3.51 -11.56
CA ASN A 36 18.31 4.74 -11.51
C ASN A 36 18.93 5.08 -12.88
N ILE A 37 19.43 4.09 -13.62
CA ILE A 37 19.94 4.28 -14.98
C ILE A 37 18.83 4.78 -15.91
N ILE A 38 17.66 4.15 -15.93
CA ILE A 38 16.53 4.58 -16.77
C ILE A 38 16.18 6.04 -16.46
N LEU A 39 16.08 6.40 -15.19
CA LEU A 39 15.69 7.75 -14.79
C LEU A 39 16.73 8.81 -15.21
N LEU A 40 18.01 8.55 -14.98
CA LEU A 40 19.10 9.45 -15.36
C LEU A 40 19.26 9.54 -16.88
N LEU A 41 19.18 8.41 -17.58
CA LEU A 41 19.25 8.38 -19.04
C LEU A 41 18.05 9.10 -19.67
N SER A 42 16.84 8.91 -19.14
CA SER A 42 15.64 9.64 -19.58
C SER A 42 15.82 11.14 -19.39
N THR A 43 16.38 11.55 -18.26
CA THR A 43 16.67 12.97 -17.97
C THR A 43 17.68 13.53 -18.98
N LEU A 44 18.78 12.82 -19.23
CA LEU A 44 19.83 13.22 -20.16
C LEU A 44 19.32 13.28 -21.60
N LEU A 45 18.63 12.23 -22.07
CA LEU A 45 18.05 12.17 -23.41
C LEU A 45 17.07 13.31 -23.63
N HIS A 46 16.22 13.61 -22.63
CA HIS A 46 15.31 14.75 -22.71
C HIS A 46 16.08 16.07 -22.86
N THR A 47 17.11 16.29 -22.05
CA THR A 47 17.96 17.49 -22.14
C THR A 47 18.63 17.67 -23.49
N VAL A 48 19.08 16.58 -24.13
CA VAL A 48 19.79 16.62 -25.41
C VAL A 48 18.84 16.77 -26.60
N LEU A 49 17.69 16.08 -26.56
CA LEU A 49 16.79 15.95 -27.71
C LEU A 49 15.65 16.97 -27.71
N ASN A 50 15.31 17.55 -26.55
CA ASN A 50 14.16 18.44 -26.43
C ASN A 50 14.57 19.76 -25.76
N SER A 51 14.82 20.79 -26.58
CA SER A 51 15.27 22.11 -26.15
C SER A 51 14.13 23.10 -25.84
N GLY A 52 12.86 22.68 -25.91
CA GLY A 52 11.72 23.55 -25.65
C GLY A 52 10.58 22.84 -24.92
N GLY A 53 10.22 23.33 -23.73
CA GLY A 53 8.92 23.03 -23.11
C GLY A 53 8.95 22.56 -21.66
N LEU A 54 10.07 22.11 -21.09
CA LEU A 54 10.16 21.78 -19.66
C LEU A 54 10.99 22.80 -18.90
N GLU A 55 10.47 23.24 -17.76
CA GLU A 55 10.97 24.44 -17.07
C GLU A 55 12.23 24.16 -16.26
N ARG A 56 12.26 23.02 -15.54
CA ARG A 56 13.31 22.72 -14.57
C ARG A 56 13.45 21.24 -14.24
N ILE A 57 14.65 20.85 -13.80
CA ILE A 57 14.91 19.53 -13.23
C ILE A 57 14.50 19.53 -11.76
N SER A 58 13.58 18.63 -11.40
CA SER A 58 13.11 18.44 -10.01
C SER A 58 13.88 17.32 -9.33
N TRP A 59 15.08 17.63 -8.83
CA TRP A 59 15.93 16.65 -8.12
C TRP A 59 15.26 16.04 -6.89
N GLY A 60 14.35 16.77 -6.23
CA GLY A 60 13.57 16.24 -5.12
C GLY A 60 12.70 15.03 -5.51
N SER A 61 12.27 14.96 -6.77
CA SER A 61 11.50 13.81 -7.29
C SER A 61 12.34 12.55 -7.47
N TYR A 62 13.67 12.62 -7.46
CA TYR A 62 14.56 11.46 -7.53
C TYR A 62 14.56 10.65 -6.23
N LEU A 63 14.47 11.32 -5.08
CA LEU A 63 14.68 10.69 -3.77
C LEU A 63 13.73 9.51 -3.50
N PRO A 64 12.42 9.56 -3.83
CA PRO A 64 11.55 8.42 -3.61
C PRO A 64 11.84 7.22 -4.52
N PHE A 65 12.29 7.45 -5.77
CA PHE A 65 12.75 6.35 -6.64
C PHE A 65 14.04 5.73 -6.12
N LEU A 66 14.98 6.56 -5.63
CA LEU A 66 16.19 6.07 -5.00
C LEU A 66 15.85 5.22 -3.77
N ALA A 67 14.99 5.70 -2.88
CA ALA A 67 14.54 4.96 -1.70
C ALA A 67 13.87 3.62 -2.07
N LEU A 68 12.97 3.63 -3.06
CA LEU A 68 12.35 2.41 -3.58
C LEU A 68 13.38 1.43 -4.17
N SER A 69 14.34 1.94 -4.94
CA SER A 69 15.39 1.12 -5.53
C SER A 69 16.29 0.49 -4.45
N LEU A 70 16.61 1.20 -3.37
CA LEU A 70 17.38 0.66 -2.25
C LEU A 70 16.61 -0.38 -1.44
N LEU A 71 15.27 -0.34 -1.47
CA LEU A 71 14.42 -1.30 -0.77
C LEU A 71 14.41 -2.69 -1.43
N TYR A 72 14.40 -2.75 -2.77
CA TYR A 72 14.31 -4.00 -3.53
C TYR A 72 15.34 -5.10 -3.22
N PRO A 73 16.64 -4.79 -3.05
CA PRO A 73 17.66 -5.80 -2.80
C PRO A 73 17.67 -6.33 -1.37
N ILE A 74 16.95 -5.68 -0.44
CA ILE A 74 16.95 -6.02 0.97
C ILE A 74 16.20 -7.33 1.24
N SER A 75 16.77 -8.16 2.10
CA SER A 75 16.14 -9.38 2.64
C SER A 75 15.66 -9.16 4.08
N PHE A 76 14.36 -9.34 4.33
CA PHE A 76 13.70 -9.25 5.63
C PHE A 76 13.41 -10.63 6.26
N LEU A 77 13.66 -11.73 5.54
CA LEU A 77 13.33 -13.09 5.99
C LEU A 77 14.06 -13.52 7.27
N LYS A 78 15.28 -13.04 7.46
CA LYS A 78 16.20 -13.47 8.53
C LYS A 78 16.26 -12.53 9.72
N ILE A 79 15.41 -11.52 9.76
CA ILE A 79 15.38 -10.59 10.89
C ILE A 79 14.78 -11.32 12.08
N GLU A 80 15.59 -11.52 13.11
CA GLU A 80 15.16 -12.08 14.39
C GLU A 80 14.66 -10.97 15.29
N TYR A 81 13.45 -11.15 15.83
CA TYR A 81 12.85 -10.21 16.75
C TYR A 81 11.78 -10.91 17.59
N ASN A 82 11.42 -10.30 18.71
CA ASN A 82 10.36 -10.80 19.56
C ASN A 82 8.98 -10.53 18.92
N PHE A 83 8.35 -11.57 18.37
CA PHE A 83 7.05 -11.44 17.71
C PHE A 83 5.95 -10.91 18.63
N ALA A 84 6.00 -11.22 19.93
CA ALA A 84 5.02 -10.70 20.89
C ALA A 84 5.11 -9.18 21.02
N VAL A 85 6.33 -8.62 20.99
CA VAL A 85 6.54 -7.16 20.99
C VAL A 85 6.02 -6.55 19.70
N LEU A 86 6.38 -7.13 18.54
CA LEU A 86 5.89 -6.64 17.24
C LEU A 86 4.36 -6.65 17.18
N ARG A 87 3.73 -7.72 17.65
CA ARG A 87 2.28 -7.85 17.69
C ARG A 87 1.64 -6.81 18.60
N LYS A 88 2.21 -6.54 19.78
CA LYS A 88 1.72 -5.47 20.67
C LYS A 88 1.82 -4.09 20.03
N LEU A 89 2.95 -3.80 19.37
CA LEU A 89 3.14 -2.53 18.63
C LEU A 89 2.14 -2.40 17.49
N PHE A 90 1.94 -3.46 16.70
CA PHE A 90 0.91 -3.49 15.66
C PHE A 90 -0.48 -3.18 16.23
N LEU A 91 -0.88 -3.88 17.30
CA LEU A 91 -2.19 -3.70 17.91
C LEU A 91 -2.37 -2.28 18.46
N LEU A 92 -1.35 -1.73 19.12
CA LEU A 92 -1.37 -0.36 19.62
C LEU A 92 -1.55 0.65 18.48
N ILE A 93 -0.74 0.55 17.42
CA ILE A 93 -0.81 1.45 16.27
C ILE A 93 -2.17 1.32 15.58
N ASN A 94 -2.68 0.09 15.39
CA ASN A 94 -3.96 -0.11 14.74
C ASN A 94 -5.12 0.46 15.59
N LEU A 95 -5.13 0.18 16.89
CA LEU A 95 -6.12 0.74 17.81
C LEU A 95 -6.10 2.28 17.82
N LEU A 96 -4.92 2.90 17.84
CA LEU A 96 -4.79 4.36 17.75
C LEU A 96 -5.36 4.89 16.44
N ASN A 97 -5.09 4.23 15.30
CA ASN A 97 -5.67 4.61 14.01
C ASN A 97 -7.19 4.50 14.00
N ILE A 98 -7.74 3.43 14.58
CA ILE A 98 -9.19 3.22 14.69
C ILE A 98 -9.84 4.26 15.59
N ILE A 99 -9.31 4.49 16.79
CA ILE A 99 -9.86 5.47 17.73
C ILE A 99 -9.83 6.87 17.12
N VAL A 100 -8.68 7.30 16.57
CA VAL A 100 -8.55 8.60 15.93
C VAL A 100 -9.46 8.72 14.72
N GLY A 101 -9.53 7.69 13.87
CA GLY A 101 -10.40 7.66 12.70
C GLY A 101 -11.87 7.79 13.08
N ILE A 102 -12.32 7.07 14.11
CA ILE A 102 -13.67 7.19 14.67
C ILE A 102 -13.92 8.62 15.18
N LEU A 103 -12.99 9.20 15.95
CA LEU A 103 -13.15 10.57 16.45
C LEU A 103 -13.23 11.62 15.33
N ILE A 104 -12.54 11.41 14.21
CA ILE A 104 -12.66 12.27 13.01
C ILE A 104 -14.06 12.14 12.39
N VAL A 105 -14.56 10.91 12.22
CA VAL A 105 -15.91 10.66 11.68
C VAL A 105 -16.98 11.26 12.60
N TYR A 106 -16.81 11.18 13.91
CA TYR A 106 -17.65 11.82 14.92
C TYR A 106 -17.29 13.29 15.18
N GLN A 107 -16.64 13.96 14.22
CA GLN A 107 -16.63 15.42 14.18
C GLN A 107 -15.85 16.07 15.36
N SER A 108 -14.93 15.35 16.02
CA SER A 108 -14.21 15.86 17.20
C SER A 108 -13.33 17.06 16.85
N PHE A 109 -13.66 18.22 17.42
CA PHE A 109 -12.97 19.49 17.18
C PHE A 109 -11.47 19.42 17.47
N PHE A 110 -11.10 18.93 18.67
CA PHE A 110 -9.70 18.87 19.11
C PHE A 110 -8.85 17.98 18.21
N VAL A 111 -9.38 16.84 17.79
CA VAL A 111 -8.67 15.92 16.90
C VAL A 111 -8.48 16.55 15.52
N LYS A 112 -9.53 17.12 14.93
CA LYS A 112 -9.41 17.79 13.62
C LYS A 112 -8.40 18.94 13.65
N LEU A 113 -8.45 19.79 14.68
CA LEU A 113 -7.51 20.91 14.85
C LEU A 113 -6.07 20.42 14.98
N PHE A 114 -5.83 19.36 15.76
CA PHE A 114 -4.51 18.74 15.89
C PHE A 114 -3.96 18.28 14.53
N PHE A 115 -4.77 17.61 13.71
CA PHE A 115 -4.34 17.16 12.38
C PHE A 115 -4.11 18.31 11.40
N ILE A 116 -4.95 19.34 11.42
CA ILE A 116 -4.77 20.54 10.58
C ILE A 116 -3.43 21.22 10.92
N ASN A 117 -3.10 21.34 12.20
CA ASN A 117 -1.91 22.07 12.66
C ASN A 117 -0.60 21.29 12.49
N HIS A 118 -0.63 19.95 12.51
CA HIS A 118 0.59 19.13 12.56
C HIS A 118 0.81 18.20 11.36
N PHE A 119 -0.23 17.92 10.56
CA PHE A 119 -0.17 16.86 9.55
C PHE A 119 -0.51 17.31 8.11
N SER A 120 -0.31 18.59 7.78
CA SER A 120 -0.49 19.07 6.40
C SER A 120 0.44 18.32 5.43
N MET A 121 -0.10 17.99 4.26
CA MET A 121 0.61 17.21 3.24
C MET A 121 0.14 17.65 1.85
N GLY A 122 1.08 17.76 0.90
CA GLY A 122 0.78 18.26 -0.43
C GLY A 122 0.60 19.77 -0.39
N TYR A 123 -0.63 20.24 -0.55
CA TYR A 123 -1.00 21.66 -0.45
C TYR A 123 -1.66 21.97 0.90
N PRO A 124 -1.57 23.22 1.40
CA PRO A 124 -1.97 23.58 2.76
C PRO A 124 -3.42 23.20 3.12
N GLU A 125 -4.33 23.30 2.16
CA GLU A 125 -5.76 23.08 2.34
C GLU A 125 -6.17 21.61 2.23
N LEU A 126 -5.27 20.68 1.87
CA LEU A 126 -5.64 19.29 1.62
C LEU A 126 -6.28 18.66 2.86
N VAL A 127 -5.60 18.75 4.01
CA VAL A 127 -6.05 18.09 5.24
C VAL A 127 -7.29 18.75 5.80
N SER A 128 -7.36 20.08 5.81
CA SER A 128 -8.57 20.79 6.26
C SER A 128 -9.78 20.41 5.40
N ASN A 129 -9.62 20.36 4.08
CA ASN A 129 -10.69 19.92 3.16
C ASN A 129 -11.12 18.48 3.44
N MET A 130 -10.17 17.54 3.61
CA MET A 130 -10.52 16.14 3.88
C MET A 130 -11.28 15.98 5.20
N LEU A 131 -10.84 16.68 6.24
CA LEU A 131 -11.47 16.63 7.55
C LEU A 131 -12.82 17.34 7.56
N ALA A 132 -13.03 18.39 6.77
CA ALA A 132 -14.34 19.04 6.61
C ALA A 132 -15.40 18.10 5.99
N PHE A 133 -14.99 17.10 5.21
CA PHE A 133 -15.85 16.04 4.67
C PHE A 133 -15.89 14.76 5.53
N ASP A 134 -15.35 14.82 6.75
CA ASP A 134 -15.36 13.73 7.74
C ASP A 134 -14.59 12.49 7.31
N LYS A 135 -13.63 12.68 6.42
CA LYS A 135 -12.79 11.60 5.93
C LYS A 135 -11.73 11.30 6.98
N PRO A 136 -11.65 10.07 7.52
CA PRO A 136 -10.67 9.70 8.54
C PRO A 136 -9.26 9.55 7.96
N VAL A 137 -8.69 10.62 7.38
CA VAL A 137 -7.37 10.57 6.72
C VAL A 137 -6.21 10.42 7.70
N ASN A 138 -6.43 10.71 8.99
CA ASN A 138 -5.43 10.61 10.06
C ASN A 138 -4.09 11.26 9.65
N VAL A 139 -2.95 10.67 10.02
CA VAL A 139 -1.62 11.13 9.65
C VAL A 139 -1.37 11.10 8.14
N PHE A 140 -2.18 10.38 7.34
CA PHE A 140 -1.94 10.12 5.91
C PHE A 140 -2.29 11.28 4.99
N GLY A 141 -3.09 12.24 5.47
CA GLY A 141 -3.39 13.51 4.80
C GLY A 141 -4.38 13.42 3.64
N SER A 142 -4.30 12.39 2.79
CA SER A 142 -5.24 12.17 1.68
C SER A 142 -6.04 10.87 1.83
N HIS A 143 -7.25 10.86 1.29
CA HIS A 143 -8.15 9.71 1.40
C HIS A 143 -7.68 8.49 0.58
N ALA A 144 -7.00 8.68 -0.56
CA ALA A 144 -6.45 7.58 -1.35
C ALA A 144 -5.31 6.88 -0.59
N ILE A 145 -4.41 7.67 0.00
CA ILE A 145 -3.29 7.17 0.81
C ILE A 145 -3.82 6.49 2.07
N ALA A 146 -4.72 7.15 2.82
CA ALA A 146 -5.34 6.59 4.03
C ALA A 146 -6.04 5.26 3.75
N SER A 147 -6.76 5.16 2.63
CA SER A 147 -7.43 3.93 2.21
C SER A 147 -6.45 2.78 2.04
N ASN A 148 -5.32 3.02 1.38
CA ASN A 148 -4.30 2.01 1.18
C ASN A 148 -3.69 1.54 2.50
N PHE A 149 -3.43 2.47 3.44
CA PHE A 149 -2.90 2.10 4.77
C PHE A 149 -3.90 1.35 5.63
N PHE A 150 -5.15 1.82 5.73
CA PHE A 150 -6.19 1.09 6.44
C PHE A 150 -6.42 -0.28 5.81
N PHE A 151 -6.29 -0.42 4.48
CA PHE A 151 -6.39 -1.73 3.85
C PHE A 151 -5.23 -2.65 4.26
N LEU A 152 -4.00 -2.14 4.43
CA LEU A 152 -2.89 -2.93 4.95
C LEU A 152 -3.12 -3.33 6.42
N LEU A 153 -3.64 -2.44 7.26
CA LEU A 153 -4.02 -2.74 8.64
C LEU A 153 -5.12 -3.81 8.68
N PHE A 154 -6.18 -3.64 7.88
CA PHE A 154 -7.23 -4.64 7.65
C PHE A 154 -6.61 -5.98 7.26
N TYR A 155 -5.74 -6.01 6.25
CA TYR A 155 -5.17 -7.23 5.72
C TYR A 155 -4.34 -7.95 6.79
N MET A 156 -3.51 -7.24 7.56
CA MET A 156 -2.73 -7.83 8.65
C MET A 156 -3.63 -8.34 9.79
N SER A 157 -4.63 -7.56 10.22
CA SER A 157 -5.61 -7.98 11.23
C SER A 157 -6.39 -9.22 10.79
N TYR A 158 -6.78 -9.26 9.52
CA TYR A 158 -7.50 -10.36 8.90
C TYR A 158 -6.64 -11.63 8.79
N GLN A 159 -5.38 -11.52 8.35
CA GLN A 159 -4.45 -12.66 8.37
C GLN A 159 -4.27 -13.18 9.79
N THR A 160 -4.10 -12.29 10.78
CA THR A 160 -4.00 -12.69 12.19
C THR A 160 -5.25 -13.43 12.65
N PHE A 161 -6.45 -13.01 12.23
CA PHE A 161 -7.68 -13.76 12.49
C PHE A 161 -7.67 -15.14 11.83
N ILE A 162 -7.27 -15.27 10.56
CA ILE A 162 -7.20 -16.57 9.88
C ILE A 162 -6.30 -17.54 10.65
N HIS A 163 -5.14 -17.07 11.08
CA HIS A 163 -4.12 -17.91 11.73
C HIS A 163 -4.45 -18.21 13.21
N THR A 164 -4.94 -17.23 13.98
CA THR A 164 -5.14 -17.37 15.43
C THR A 164 -6.60 -17.59 15.84
N LYS A 165 -7.55 -17.46 14.90
CA LYS A 165 -9.00 -17.45 15.15
C LYS A 165 -9.46 -16.42 16.20
N SER A 166 -8.64 -15.41 16.48
CA SER A 166 -8.93 -14.38 17.47
C SER A 166 -10.05 -13.46 16.99
N LYS A 167 -11.20 -13.49 17.67
CA LYS A 167 -12.35 -12.60 17.40
C LYS A 167 -11.96 -11.13 17.50
N PHE A 168 -11.05 -10.78 18.39
CA PHE A 168 -10.54 -9.42 18.53
C PHE A 168 -9.84 -8.93 17.24
N SER A 169 -8.99 -9.76 16.64
CA SER A 169 -8.35 -9.42 15.36
C SER A 169 -9.37 -9.26 14.22
N LEU A 170 -10.45 -10.04 14.22
CA LEU A 170 -11.54 -9.87 13.25
C LEU A 170 -12.27 -8.53 13.48
N SER A 171 -12.54 -8.16 14.74
CA SER A 171 -13.16 -6.87 15.07
C SER A 171 -12.30 -5.70 14.60
N LEU A 172 -10.98 -5.77 14.76
CA LEU A 172 -10.06 -4.75 14.22
C LEU A 172 -10.13 -4.68 12.69
N ALA A 173 -10.12 -5.83 12.00
CA ALA A 173 -10.25 -5.87 10.55
C ALA A 173 -11.58 -5.23 10.07
N LEU A 174 -12.69 -5.49 10.76
CA LEU A 174 -13.97 -4.88 10.44
C LEU A 174 -13.99 -3.37 10.73
N ALA A 175 -13.34 -2.93 11.80
CA ALA A 175 -13.18 -1.51 12.11
C ALA A 175 -12.33 -0.79 11.04
N ASP A 176 -11.26 -1.41 10.54
CA ASP A 176 -10.46 -0.89 9.43
C ASP A 176 -11.30 -0.74 8.15
N LEU A 177 -12.14 -1.73 7.81
CA LEU A 177 -13.09 -1.63 6.68
C LEU A 177 -14.12 -0.50 6.88
N TYR A 178 -14.59 -0.30 8.11
CA TYR A 178 -15.48 0.81 8.43
C TYR A 178 -14.80 2.17 8.18
N LEU A 179 -13.53 2.34 8.57
CA LEU A 179 -12.78 3.57 8.26
C LEU A 179 -12.61 3.76 6.74
N ILE A 180 -12.30 2.69 6.01
CA ILE A 180 -12.18 2.73 4.55
C ILE A 180 -13.50 3.18 3.91
N ALA A 181 -14.64 2.67 4.37
CA ALA A 181 -15.95 3.10 3.87
C ALA A 181 -16.19 4.61 4.07
N ASN A 182 -15.75 5.15 5.22
CA ASN A 182 -15.92 6.56 5.58
C ASN A 182 -14.98 7.52 4.83
N LEU A 183 -13.98 7.03 4.09
CA LEU A 183 -13.12 7.87 3.25
C LEU A 183 -13.84 8.40 1.99
N LYS A 184 -14.96 7.78 1.58
CA LYS A 184 -15.84 8.24 0.50
C LYS A 184 -15.09 8.60 -0.78
N SER A 185 -14.34 7.65 -1.33
CA SER A 185 -13.52 7.82 -2.53
C SER A 185 -13.55 6.57 -3.42
N VAL A 186 -13.17 6.71 -4.69
CA VAL A 186 -13.11 5.58 -5.63
C VAL A 186 -12.16 4.50 -5.10
N SER A 187 -10.93 4.87 -4.73
CA SER A 187 -9.95 3.93 -4.17
C SER A 187 -10.50 3.24 -2.92
N SER A 188 -11.16 3.98 -2.03
CA SER A 188 -11.68 3.38 -0.81
C SER A 188 -12.84 2.42 -1.04
N TYR A 189 -13.75 2.69 -1.97
CA TYR A 189 -14.80 1.73 -2.30
C TYR A 189 -14.27 0.47 -2.99
N ILE A 190 -13.27 0.59 -3.86
CA ILE A 190 -12.62 -0.57 -4.48
C ILE A 190 -11.95 -1.43 -3.40
N LEU A 191 -11.21 -0.81 -2.48
CA LEU A 191 -10.53 -1.53 -1.40
C LEU A 191 -11.51 -2.13 -0.38
N LEU A 192 -12.60 -1.43 -0.06
CA LEU A 192 -13.68 -1.96 0.74
C LEU A 192 -14.26 -3.22 0.10
N LEU A 193 -14.58 -3.16 -1.21
CA LEU A 193 -15.11 -4.29 -1.94
C LEU A 193 -14.17 -5.49 -1.90
N ILE A 194 -12.86 -5.27 -2.15
CA ILE A 194 -11.85 -6.33 -2.07
C ILE A 194 -11.82 -6.93 -0.66
N GLY A 195 -11.83 -6.09 0.39
CA GLY A 195 -11.79 -6.57 1.77
C GLY A 195 -13.03 -7.39 2.16
N VAL A 196 -14.21 -6.94 1.74
CA VAL A 196 -15.47 -7.69 1.91
C VAL A 196 -15.42 -9.01 1.17
N ILE A 197 -14.94 -9.04 -0.08
CA ILE A 197 -14.76 -10.27 -0.86
C ILE A 197 -13.81 -11.23 -0.15
N LEU A 198 -12.69 -10.75 0.40
CA LEU A 198 -11.74 -11.59 1.11
C LEU A 198 -12.38 -12.28 2.33
N ILE A 199 -13.12 -11.53 3.15
CA ILE A 199 -13.87 -12.08 4.30
C ILE A 199 -14.92 -13.07 3.81
N PHE A 200 -15.72 -12.68 2.82
CA PHE A 200 -16.82 -13.50 2.30
C PHE A 200 -16.32 -14.83 1.73
N VAL A 201 -15.27 -14.82 0.91
CA VAL A 201 -14.66 -16.03 0.35
C VAL A 201 -14.16 -16.96 1.45
N HIS A 202 -13.61 -16.43 2.54
CA HIS A 202 -13.21 -17.23 3.68
C HIS A 202 -14.41 -17.84 4.42
N LEU A 203 -15.45 -17.04 4.70
CA LEU A 203 -16.68 -17.53 5.35
C LEU A 203 -17.36 -18.61 4.52
N VAL A 204 -17.45 -18.43 3.21
CA VAL A 204 -17.99 -19.43 2.26
C VAL A 204 -17.14 -20.70 2.28
N ARG A 205 -15.82 -20.62 2.40
CA ARG A 205 -14.96 -21.81 2.47
C ARG A 205 -15.11 -22.58 3.78
N GLU A 206 -15.16 -21.86 4.91
CA GLU A 206 -15.18 -22.44 6.25
C GLU A 206 -16.58 -22.94 6.67
N TYR A 207 -17.64 -22.21 6.32
CA TYR A 207 -18.98 -22.42 6.85
C TYR A 207 -20.00 -22.73 5.75
N ARG A 208 -20.65 -23.90 5.84
CA ARG A 208 -21.66 -24.35 4.87
C ARG A 208 -22.83 -23.38 4.72
N PHE A 209 -23.24 -22.72 5.80
CA PHE A 209 -24.34 -21.74 5.80
C PHE A 209 -24.12 -20.61 4.78
N PHE A 210 -22.91 -20.03 4.74
CA PHE A 210 -22.60 -18.94 3.82
C PHE A 210 -22.55 -19.36 2.35
N LYS A 211 -22.26 -20.64 2.05
CA LYS A 211 -22.40 -21.18 0.69
C LYS A 211 -23.86 -21.17 0.22
N VAL A 212 -24.78 -21.55 1.11
CA VAL A 212 -26.20 -21.74 0.75
C VAL A 212 -26.97 -20.42 0.77
N VAL A 213 -26.71 -19.56 1.75
CA VAL A 213 -27.48 -18.32 1.95
C VAL A 213 -26.71 -17.08 1.49
N GLY A 214 -25.40 -17.05 1.74
CA GLY A 214 -24.56 -15.89 1.43
C GLY A 214 -24.40 -15.64 -0.07
N LEU A 215 -24.21 -16.69 -0.88
CA LEU A 215 -24.03 -16.54 -2.33
C LEU A 215 -25.29 -16.00 -3.04
N PRO A 216 -26.51 -16.53 -2.79
CA PRO A 216 -27.73 -15.97 -3.35
C PRO A 216 -27.96 -14.52 -2.90
N ILE A 217 -27.76 -14.19 -1.62
CA ILE A 217 -27.92 -12.81 -1.14
C ILE A 217 -26.92 -11.87 -1.81
N ALA A 218 -25.65 -12.27 -1.92
CA ALA A 218 -24.63 -11.46 -2.61
C ALA A 218 -24.98 -11.26 -4.09
N ALA A 219 -25.52 -12.28 -4.77
CA ALA A 219 -25.97 -12.18 -6.15
C ALA A 219 -27.17 -11.23 -6.31
N ILE A 220 -28.16 -11.31 -5.42
CA ILE A 220 -29.33 -10.41 -5.40
C ILE A 220 -28.87 -8.97 -5.13
N PHE A 221 -28.03 -8.75 -4.11
CA PHE A 221 -27.49 -7.43 -3.79
C PHE A 221 -26.71 -6.83 -4.97
N SER A 222 -25.90 -7.64 -5.64
CA SER A 222 -25.15 -7.22 -6.82
C SER A 222 -26.10 -6.86 -7.97
N ALA A 223 -27.15 -7.66 -8.23
CA ALA A 223 -28.13 -7.38 -9.27
C ALA A 223 -28.93 -6.08 -9.00
N VAL A 224 -29.38 -5.88 -7.75
CA VAL A 224 -30.08 -4.65 -7.32
C VAL A 224 -29.15 -3.45 -7.45
N TYR A 225 -27.89 -3.57 -7.06
CA TYR A 225 -26.92 -2.49 -7.11
C TYR A 225 -26.53 -2.11 -8.55
N VAL A 226 -26.39 -3.08 -9.45
CA VAL A 226 -26.15 -2.84 -10.89
C VAL A 226 -27.34 -2.08 -11.50
N TYR A 227 -28.56 -2.43 -11.10
CA TYR A 227 -29.77 -1.78 -11.62
C TYR A 227 -29.98 -0.36 -11.06
N ASN A 228 -29.65 -0.13 -9.78
CA ASN A 228 -29.80 1.18 -9.14
C ASN A 228 -28.63 1.48 -8.18
N PRO A 229 -27.47 1.90 -8.71
CA PRO A 229 -26.34 2.29 -7.88
C PRO A 229 -26.73 3.53 -7.06
N SER A 230 -26.41 3.51 -5.77
CA SER A 230 -26.73 4.62 -4.88
C SER A 230 -26.17 5.94 -5.44
N SER A 231 -26.94 7.02 -5.29
CA SER A 231 -26.55 8.36 -5.73
C SER A 231 -25.19 8.79 -5.17
N ALA A 232 -24.85 8.34 -3.96
CA ALA A 232 -23.57 8.59 -3.30
C ALA A 232 -22.37 7.90 -4.00
N ILE A 233 -22.53 6.71 -4.56
CA ILE A 233 -21.43 6.04 -5.26
C ILE A 233 -21.32 6.60 -6.68
N ARG A 234 -22.45 6.86 -7.36
CA ARG A 234 -22.45 7.55 -8.66
C ARG A 234 -21.74 8.90 -8.58
N SER A 235 -22.01 9.70 -7.54
CA SER A 235 -21.39 11.03 -7.39
C SER A 235 -19.88 10.96 -7.20
N VAL A 236 -19.37 9.94 -6.50
CA VAL A 236 -17.93 9.75 -6.28
C VAL A 236 -17.23 9.29 -7.56
N PHE A 237 -17.79 8.31 -8.28
CA PHE A 237 -17.18 7.81 -9.53
C PHE A 237 -17.24 8.83 -10.67
N ASN A 238 -18.33 9.60 -10.76
CA ASN A 238 -18.55 10.58 -11.83
C ASN A 238 -18.10 12.00 -11.46
N SER A 239 -17.46 12.21 -10.30
CA SER A 239 -16.99 13.55 -9.93
C SER A 239 -15.93 14.03 -10.93
N LYS A 240 -16.10 15.26 -11.45
CA LYS A 240 -15.20 15.83 -12.48
C LYS A 240 -13.76 16.00 -12.01
N ASN A 241 -13.53 16.26 -10.73
CA ASN A 241 -12.19 16.59 -10.22
C ASN A 241 -11.47 15.37 -9.62
N ASN A 242 -12.21 14.48 -8.95
CA ASN A 242 -11.61 13.39 -8.16
C ASN A 242 -12.14 11.99 -8.52
N GLY A 243 -13.08 11.92 -9.47
CA GLY A 243 -13.66 10.66 -9.93
C GLY A 243 -12.76 9.96 -10.93
N PHE A 244 -13.05 8.70 -11.21
CA PHE A 244 -12.27 7.94 -12.19
C PHE A 244 -12.34 8.60 -13.58
N LEU A 245 -13.54 8.99 -14.02
CA LEU A 245 -13.73 9.70 -15.28
C LEU A 245 -13.10 11.10 -15.26
N GLY A 246 -13.16 11.79 -14.13
CA GLY A 246 -12.52 13.09 -13.95
C GLY A 246 -11.00 13.08 -14.08
N ARG A 247 -10.37 11.92 -13.84
CA ARG A 247 -8.91 11.75 -13.96
C ARG A 247 -8.49 11.32 -15.36
N TYR A 248 -9.16 10.31 -15.92
CA TYR A 248 -8.70 9.61 -17.13
C TYR A 248 -9.46 9.96 -18.42
N SER A 249 -10.42 10.89 -18.39
CA SER A 249 -11.09 11.35 -19.61
C SER A 249 -10.22 12.31 -20.42
N ASN A 250 -10.63 12.58 -21.66
CA ASN A 250 -9.94 13.51 -22.56
C ASN A 250 -9.86 14.95 -22.04
N ASP A 251 -10.78 15.34 -21.15
CA ASP A 251 -10.78 16.64 -20.46
C ASP A 251 -10.46 16.49 -18.96
N GLY A 252 -9.89 15.34 -18.59
CA GLY A 252 -9.59 15.00 -17.21
C GLY A 252 -8.25 15.58 -16.74
N VAL A 253 -7.97 15.40 -15.44
CA VAL A 253 -6.73 15.89 -14.80
C VAL A 253 -5.47 15.34 -15.47
N PHE A 254 -5.51 14.15 -16.08
CA PHE A 254 -4.38 13.59 -16.81
C PHE A 254 -4.40 13.86 -18.32
N ALA A 255 -5.33 14.66 -18.86
CA ALA A 255 -5.47 14.85 -20.30
C ALA A 255 -4.15 15.20 -20.98
N ASP A 256 -3.46 16.24 -20.49
CA ASP A 256 -2.18 16.69 -21.06
C ASP A 256 -1.06 15.67 -20.88
N THR A 257 -1.03 14.99 -19.73
CA THR A 257 -0.03 13.96 -19.44
C THR A 257 -0.21 12.72 -20.32
N ILE A 258 -1.45 12.28 -20.51
CA ILE A 258 -1.80 11.15 -21.39
C ILE A 258 -1.51 11.55 -22.84
N SER A 259 -1.94 12.73 -23.27
CA SER A 259 -1.67 13.25 -24.61
C SER A 259 -0.17 13.29 -24.90
N TYR A 260 0.64 13.76 -23.95
CA TYR A 260 2.10 13.73 -24.06
C TYR A 260 2.61 12.30 -24.22
N ILE A 261 2.22 11.38 -23.34
CA ILE A 261 2.66 9.98 -23.33
C ILE A 261 2.29 9.25 -24.63
N THR A 262 1.11 9.54 -25.19
CA THR A 262 0.63 8.86 -26.41
C THR A 262 1.31 9.36 -27.68
N HIS A 263 1.73 10.64 -27.71
CA HIS A 263 2.35 11.24 -28.89
C HIS A 263 3.88 11.32 -28.81
N ASN A 264 4.46 11.27 -27.61
CA ASN A 264 5.89 11.34 -27.38
C ASN A 264 6.36 10.11 -26.61
N LEU A 265 7.20 9.29 -27.24
CA LEU A 265 7.84 8.14 -26.59
C LEU A 265 9.05 8.52 -25.72
N LEU A 266 9.52 9.77 -25.82
CA LEU A 266 10.65 10.27 -25.05
C LEU A 266 10.20 10.55 -23.60
N PRO A 267 10.67 9.77 -22.62
CA PRO A 267 10.35 10.05 -21.22
C PRO A 267 10.97 11.36 -20.74
N VAL A 268 10.35 11.99 -19.74
CA VAL A 268 10.80 13.29 -19.22
C VAL A 268 11.89 13.17 -18.15
N GLY A 269 12.13 11.96 -17.62
CA GLY A 269 13.07 11.78 -16.52
C GLY A 269 12.74 12.67 -15.32
N LEU A 270 13.73 13.36 -14.76
CA LEU A 270 13.56 14.24 -13.61
C LEU A 270 13.02 15.64 -13.95
N TRP A 271 12.75 15.93 -15.23
CA TRP A 271 12.15 17.19 -15.62
C TRP A 271 10.71 17.35 -15.11
N TYR A 272 10.33 18.61 -14.93
CA TYR A 272 9.03 19.06 -14.45
C TYR A 272 8.44 20.11 -15.40
N SER A 273 7.13 20.03 -15.62
CA SER A 273 6.29 21.07 -16.20
C SER A 273 5.02 21.18 -15.34
N GLU A 274 4.46 22.38 -15.27
CA GLU A 274 3.17 22.62 -14.60
C GLU A 274 2.00 21.93 -15.31
N ASP A 275 2.13 21.67 -16.62
CA ASP A 275 1.12 20.96 -17.42
C ASP A 275 1.01 19.47 -17.07
N PHE A 276 2.04 18.91 -16.42
CA PHE A 276 2.05 17.49 -16.07
C PHE A 276 1.53 17.24 -14.67
N PHE A 277 0.45 16.47 -14.61
CA PHE A 277 -0.10 16.00 -13.35
C PHE A 277 0.63 14.74 -12.89
N VAL A 278 1.51 14.88 -11.89
CA VAL A 278 2.41 13.80 -11.41
C VAL A 278 2.08 13.25 -10.03
N THR A 279 0.89 13.56 -9.50
CA THR A 279 0.54 13.24 -8.11
C THR A 279 -0.44 12.07 -7.95
N ASP A 280 -1.23 11.77 -8.98
CA ASP A 280 -2.11 10.61 -9.01
C ASP A 280 -1.50 9.51 -9.90
N SER A 281 -1.93 8.25 -9.73
CA SER A 281 -1.57 7.09 -10.55
C SER A 281 -0.07 6.81 -10.78
N GLY A 282 0.47 5.79 -10.11
CA GLY A 282 1.85 5.34 -10.35
C GLY A 282 2.11 4.88 -11.77
N TYR A 283 1.16 4.24 -12.43
CA TYR A 283 1.34 3.80 -13.83
C TYR A 283 1.68 4.97 -14.76
N ILE A 284 0.92 6.06 -14.68
CA ILE A 284 1.14 7.26 -15.50
C ILE A 284 2.46 7.90 -15.12
N VAL A 285 2.71 8.08 -13.82
CA VAL A 285 3.94 8.71 -13.32
C VAL A 285 5.17 7.94 -13.79
N TYR A 286 5.20 6.61 -13.63
CA TYR A 286 6.34 5.79 -14.00
C TYR A 286 6.56 5.77 -15.50
N PHE A 287 5.48 5.72 -16.29
CA PHE A 287 5.56 5.83 -17.74
C PHE A 287 6.09 7.18 -18.18
N LEU A 288 5.60 8.28 -17.61
CA LEU A 288 6.10 9.62 -17.92
C LEU A 288 7.60 9.74 -17.61
N LYS A 289 8.04 9.15 -16.48
CA LYS A 289 9.42 9.28 -15.97
C LYS A 289 10.45 8.42 -16.69
N GLY A 290 10.08 7.27 -17.25
CA GLY A 290 11.02 6.40 -17.94
C GLY A 290 10.38 5.36 -18.86
N SER A 291 9.22 5.71 -19.42
CA SER A 291 8.43 4.91 -20.36
C SER A 291 8.05 3.53 -19.77
N ILE A 292 7.72 2.59 -20.65
CA ILE A 292 7.37 1.21 -20.29
C ILE A 292 8.50 0.50 -19.52
N PHE A 293 9.76 0.89 -19.75
CA PHE A 293 10.91 0.30 -19.07
C PHE A 293 10.91 0.62 -17.57
N MET A 294 10.58 1.85 -17.19
CA MET A 294 10.45 2.23 -15.78
C MET A 294 9.28 1.51 -15.12
N VAL A 295 8.13 1.46 -15.79
CA VAL A 295 6.95 0.70 -15.33
C VAL A 295 7.33 -0.75 -15.06
N ALA A 296 7.95 -1.42 -16.04
CA ALA A 296 8.40 -2.80 -15.91
C ALA A 296 9.41 -2.96 -14.76
N ALA A 297 10.43 -2.11 -14.66
CA ALA A 297 11.45 -2.20 -13.62
C ALA A 297 10.85 -2.08 -12.21
N ILE A 298 9.92 -1.14 -12.00
CA ILE A 298 9.24 -0.95 -10.71
C ILE A 298 8.38 -2.18 -10.37
N TYR A 299 7.48 -2.62 -11.25
CA TYR A 299 6.56 -3.71 -10.90
C TYR A 299 7.24 -5.08 -10.86
N ILE A 300 8.23 -5.34 -11.71
CA ILE A 300 9.04 -6.55 -11.63
C ILE A 300 9.85 -6.55 -10.33
N GLY A 301 10.42 -5.40 -9.94
CA GLY A 301 11.11 -5.23 -8.67
C GLY A 301 10.21 -5.47 -7.47
N LEU A 302 8.99 -4.92 -7.47
CA LEU A 302 7.97 -5.17 -6.44
C LEU A 302 7.63 -6.66 -6.36
N PHE A 303 7.39 -7.31 -7.50
CA PHE A 303 7.09 -8.74 -7.54
C PHE A 303 8.21 -9.56 -6.88
N PHE A 304 9.47 -9.30 -7.22
CA PHE A 304 10.60 -9.99 -6.61
C PHE A 304 10.83 -9.63 -5.15
N LEU A 305 10.61 -8.37 -4.76
CA LEU A 305 10.66 -7.95 -3.36
C LEU A 305 9.66 -8.78 -2.53
N MET A 306 8.39 -8.83 -2.95
CA MET A 306 7.34 -9.59 -2.26
C MET A 306 7.66 -11.09 -2.23
N ARG A 307 8.02 -11.68 -3.37
CA ARG A 307 8.37 -13.10 -3.45
C ARG A 307 9.61 -13.44 -2.64
N HIS A 308 10.59 -12.55 -2.56
CA HIS A 308 11.81 -12.82 -1.82
C HIS A 308 11.58 -12.69 -0.31
N ASN A 309 10.70 -11.76 0.10
CA ASN A 309 10.56 -11.38 1.50
C ASN A 309 9.32 -11.92 2.21
N ILE A 310 8.40 -12.60 1.52
CA ILE A 310 7.23 -13.23 2.14
C ILE A 310 7.29 -14.74 1.94
N SER A 311 7.33 -15.48 3.06
CA SER A 311 7.41 -16.94 3.09
C SER A 311 6.24 -17.59 2.34
N ASN A 312 5.01 -17.18 2.66
CA ASN A 312 3.81 -17.66 1.98
C ASN A 312 3.67 -17.09 0.56
N ARG A 313 3.78 -17.96 -0.44
CA ARG A 313 3.68 -17.59 -1.86
C ARG A 313 2.33 -17.02 -2.27
N ARG A 314 1.24 -17.47 -1.64
CA ARG A 314 -0.11 -16.98 -1.95
C ARG A 314 -0.29 -15.57 -1.40
N ILE A 315 0.13 -15.33 -0.16
CA ILE A 315 0.13 -14.00 0.46
C ILE A 315 0.98 -13.03 -0.36
N ALA A 316 2.19 -13.44 -0.74
CA ALA A 316 3.09 -12.63 -1.57
C ALA A 316 2.43 -12.19 -2.90
N ASN A 317 1.82 -13.15 -3.63
CA ASN A 317 1.14 -12.85 -4.88
C ASN A 317 -0.09 -11.97 -4.68
N SER A 318 -0.88 -12.20 -3.63
CA SER A 318 -2.06 -11.38 -3.34
C SER A 318 -1.67 -9.94 -3.01
N LEU A 319 -0.63 -9.72 -2.19
CA LEU A 319 -0.14 -8.39 -1.89
C LEU A 319 0.42 -7.71 -3.13
N PHE A 320 1.16 -8.41 -3.99
CA PHE A 320 1.59 -7.85 -5.27
C PHE A 320 0.41 -7.30 -6.09
N VAL A 321 -0.66 -8.09 -6.23
CA VAL A 321 -1.87 -7.65 -6.96
C VAL A 321 -2.54 -6.45 -6.27
N ILE A 322 -2.65 -6.48 -4.95
CA ILE A 322 -3.22 -5.37 -4.15
C ILE A 322 -2.40 -4.08 -4.35
N PHE A 323 -1.08 -4.16 -4.30
CA PHE A 323 -0.21 -3.00 -4.53
C PHE A 323 -0.34 -2.47 -5.95
N CYS A 324 -0.41 -3.33 -6.97
CA CYS A 324 -0.73 -2.90 -8.34
C CYS A 324 -2.07 -2.14 -8.41
N MET A 325 -3.10 -2.60 -7.70
CA MET A 325 -4.38 -1.89 -7.64
C MET A 325 -4.29 -0.53 -6.93
N PHE A 326 -3.45 -0.42 -5.89
CA PHE A 326 -3.22 0.86 -5.19
C PHE A 326 -2.64 1.92 -6.14
N GLU A 327 -1.74 1.50 -7.03
CA GLU A 327 -1.06 2.37 -8.00
C GLU A 327 -2.00 2.99 -9.05
N VAL A 328 -3.23 2.48 -9.20
CA VAL A 328 -4.25 3.16 -10.02
C VAL A 328 -4.62 4.50 -9.39
N GLY A 329 -4.83 4.53 -8.08
CA GLY A 329 -5.29 5.73 -7.37
C GLY A 329 -4.18 6.73 -7.06
N TYR A 330 -3.00 6.25 -6.68
CA TYR A 330 -1.90 7.07 -6.17
C TYR A 330 -0.54 6.34 -6.33
N PRO A 331 0.58 7.03 -6.61
CA PRO A 331 1.90 6.42 -6.76
C PRO A 331 2.51 5.96 -5.41
N MET A 332 1.95 4.91 -4.82
CA MET A 332 2.23 4.45 -3.45
C MET A 332 3.65 3.89 -3.28
N LEU A 333 4.22 3.24 -4.29
CA LEU A 333 5.58 2.68 -4.21
C LEU A 333 6.65 3.78 -4.14
N THR A 334 6.35 4.97 -4.63
CA THR A 334 7.21 6.16 -4.48
C THR A 334 6.75 7.05 -3.33
N PHE A 335 5.85 6.58 -2.47
CA PHE A 335 5.44 7.32 -1.28
C PHE A 335 6.28 6.91 -0.06
N HIS A 336 7.03 7.86 0.50
CA HIS A 336 7.99 7.59 1.58
C HIS A 336 7.39 6.82 2.78
N ARG A 337 6.17 7.14 3.21
CA ARG A 337 5.55 6.42 4.35
C ARG A 337 5.22 4.97 4.01
N MET A 338 4.88 4.69 2.76
CA MET A 338 4.62 3.33 2.31
C MET A 338 5.92 2.53 2.27
N LEU A 339 7.01 3.14 1.79
CA LEU A 339 8.34 2.55 1.82
C LEU A 339 8.80 2.20 3.25
N CYS A 340 8.43 3.00 4.26
CA CYS A 340 8.70 2.68 5.66
C CYS A 340 7.85 1.52 6.21
N ILE A 341 6.58 1.43 5.80
CA ILE A 341 5.62 0.44 6.33
C ILE A 341 5.76 -0.92 5.65
N LEU A 342 6.20 -0.95 4.40
CA LEU A 342 6.31 -2.18 3.63
C LEU A 342 7.23 -3.25 4.27
N PRO A 343 8.43 -2.92 4.77
CA PRO A 343 9.24 -3.83 5.58
C PRO A 343 8.47 -4.42 6.76
N PHE A 344 7.76 -3.58 7.51
CA PHE A 344 7.00 -4.01 8.68
C PHE A 344 5.92 -5.02 8.31
N VAL A 345 5.18 -4.80 7.21
CA VAL A 345 4.14 -5.74 6.73
C VAL A 345 4.75 -7.10 6.40
N MET A 346 5.87 -7.14 5.66
CA MET A 346 6.55 -8.39 5.29
C MET A 346 7.03 -9.14 6.52
N ILE A 347 7.71 -8.43 7.42
CA ILE A 347 8.23 -8.93 8.69
C ILE A 347 7.11 -9.54 9.53
N TYR A 348 6.03 -8.79 9.76
CA TYR A 348 4.87 -9.21 10.53
C TYR A 348 4.23 -10.50 9.99
N LEU A 349 3.93 -10.54 8.69
CA LEU A 349 3.27 -11.69 8.05
C LEU A 349 4.12 -12.96 8.10
N ASN A 350 5.44 -12.84 7.92
CA ASN A 350 6.34 -13.99 8.02
C ASN A 350 6.33 -14.63 9.41
N ASN A 351 6.26 -13.81 10.46
CA ASN A 351 6.34 -14.34 11.81
C ASN A 351 4.99 -14.82 12.32
N LEU A 352 3.89 -14.28 11.80
CA LEU A 352 2.57 -14.86 12.00
C LEU A 352 2.51 -16.32 11.48
N GLU A 353 3.11 -16.59 10.33
CA GLU A 353 3.15 -17.94 9.74
C GLU A 353 4.03 -18.91 10.56
N LYS A 354 5.14 -18.43 11.15
CA LYS A 354 6.01 -19.25 12.02
C LYS A 354 5.31 -19.75 13.28
N VAL A 355 4.45 -18.93 13.90
CA VAL A 355 3.73 -19.30 15.13
C VAL A 355 2.79 -20.49 14.89
N GLU A 356 2.11 -20.53 13.74
CA GLU A 356 1.19 -21.62 13.39
C GLU A 356 1.91 -22.97 13.25
N VAL A 357 3.11 -22.99 12.68
CA VAL A 357 3.89 -24.22 12.49
C VAL A 357 4.28 -24.84 13.84
N THR A 358 4.65 -24.00 14.81
CA THR A 358 5.05 -24.45 16.14
C THR A 358 3.87 -24.98 16.96
N GLU A 359 2.69 -24.38 16.85
CA GLU A 359 1.48 -24.86 17.57
C GLU A 359 0.91 -26.15 16.98
N LYS A 360 1.01 -26.36 15.65
CA LYS A 360 0.49 -27.55 14.98
C LYS A 360 1.40 -28.78 15.04
N GLN A 361 2.68 -28.62 15.38
CA GLN A 361 3.57 -29.73 15.70
C GLN A 361 3.70 -29.84 17.22
N PRO A 362 2.76 -30.48 17.93
CA PRO A 362 3.01 -30.84 19.31
C PRO A 362 4.25 -31.73 19.30
N VAL A 363 5.32 -31.26 19.96
CA VAL A 363 6.55 -32.02 20.15
C VAL A 363 6.14 -33.42 20.57
N LYS A 364 6.45 -34.43 19.74
CA LYS A 364 6.32 -35.85 20.12
C LYS A 364 7.32 -36.13 21.24
N ILE A 365 7.05 -35.64 22.45
CA ILE A 365 7.83 -35.93 23.66
C ILE A 365 7.54 -37.37 24.13
N SER A 366 6.56 -38.06 23.53
CA SER A 366 6.18 -39.43 23.91
C SER A 366 7.20 -40.52 23.56
N SER A 367 8.26 -40.25 22.78
CA SER A 367 9.29 -41.25 22.47
C SER A 367 10.56 -41.16 23.33
N ALA A 368 10.84 -40.02 23.98
CA ALA A 368 12.02 -39.88 24.84
C ALA A 368 11.82 -40.52 26.23
N LYS A 369 10.60 -40.47 26.79
CA LYS A 369 10.29 -41.14 28.07
C LYS A 369 10.24 -42.67 27.97
N LYS A 370 9.99 -43.23 26.79
CA LYS A 370 9.93 -44.69 26.58
C LYS A 370 11.32 -45.34 26.46
N LEU A 371 12.33 -44.58 26.04
CA LEU A 371 13.72 -45.04 26.00
C LEU A 371 14.40 -44.99 27.39
N LEU A 372 14.03 -44.02 28.24
CA LEU A 372 14.54 -43.96 29.61
C LEU A 372 13.88 -44.99 30.56
N SER A 373 12.69 -45.50 30.23
CA SER A 373 12.06 -46.59 30.99
C SER A 373 12.47 -48.00 30.54
N GLN A 374 13.29 -48.13 29.48
CA GLN A 374 13.77 -49.43 28.98
C GLN A 374 15.23 -49.74 29.36
N HIS A 375 15.91 -48.85 30.10
CA HIS A 375 17.27 -49.06 30.61
C HIS A 375 17.35 -48.98 32.15
N GLY A 376 16.22 -49.10 32.84
CA GLY A 376 16.12 -49.04 34.30
C GLY A 376 15.49 -50.27 34.95
N SER A 377 15.62 -51.45 34.35
CA SER A 377 15.18 -52.74 34.90
C SER A 377 16.25 -53.79 34.75
#